data_AF-A0A915LX43-F1
#
_entry.id   AF-A0A915LX43-F1
#
_cell.length_a   1.000
_cell.length_b   1.000
_cell.length_c   1.000
_cell.angle_alpha   90.00
_cell.angle_beta   90.00
_cell.angle_gamma   90.00
#
_symmetry.space_group_name_H-M   'P 1'
#
loop_
_entity.id
_entity.type
_entity.pdbx_description
1 polymer ?
#
loop_
_entity_poly.entity_id
_entity_poly.type
_entity_poly.pdbx_seq_one_letter_code
_entity_poly.pdbx_strand_id
1 'polypeptide(L)'
;KLSVSVAEGVGRINLVDAKDPEKWTDYTYDQLIDMVFNIMREKNPEVISGKKKTFVMKPPQVQRAGTKKTAFTNFSEICRLLKREPKHVLQFLMAELGTTGSIDGNQCLIVKGRFQQKHFENVLRVYIRDYVTCHTCRSSDTLLTKDISRLFFIQCKTCGSRCSVSSIKSGFTAMVGKRAAARRAAEAIAGK
;
A
#
# COMPACT_ATOMS: atom_id res chain seq x y z
N LYS A 1 -12.49 39.38 26.85
CA LYS A 1 -12.35 38.30 27.85
C LYS A 1 -13.72 37.67 28.05
N LEU A 2 -14.02 36.60 27.33
CA LEU A 2 -15.19 35.74 27.57
C LEU A 2 -14.62 34.33 27.72
N SER A 3 -14.43 33.95 28.98
CA SER A 3 -14.04 32.62 29.40
C SER A 3 -15.26 31.70 29.23
N VAL A 4 -15.32 30.98 28.12
CA VAL A 4 -16.25 29.86 27.98
C VAL A 4 -15.52 28.63 28.52
N SER A 5 -15.83 28.29 29.75
CA SER A 5 -15.45 27.04 30.39
C SER A 5 -16.06 25.91 29.59
N VAL A 6 -15.25 25.20 28.81
CA VAL A 6 -15.68 23.99 28.10
C VAL A 6 -15.89 22.91 29.16
N ALA A 7 -17.15 22.67 29.51
CA ALA A 7 -17.52 21.57 30.38
C ALA A 7 -17.06 20.25 29.74
N GLU A 8 -16.31 19.46 30.51
CA GLU A 8 -15.96 18.09 30.15
C GLU A 8 -17.25 17.29 29.93
N GLY A 9 -17.52 16.89 28.69
CA GLY A 9 -18.51 15.84 28.41
C GLY A 9 -19.45 16.03 27.23
N VAL A 10 -19.51 17.19 26.56
CA VAL A 10 -20.44 17.37 25.43
C VAL A 10 -19.71 17.16 24.10
N GLY A 11 -19.72 15.92 23.60
CA GLY A 11 -19.26 15.65 22.23
C GLY A 11 -18.70 14.26 21.93
N ARG A 12 -18.78 13.29 22.85
CA ARG A 12 -18.26 11.92 22.63
C ARG A 12 -19.29 10.83 22.36
N ILE A 13 -20.59 11.14 22.37
CA ILE A 13 -21.61 10.17 21.99
C ILE A 13 -22.36 10.67 20.76
N ASN A 14 -22.63 9.74 19.86
CA ASN A 14 -23.26 10.01 18.59
C ASN A 14 -24.57 10.78 18.79
N LEU A 15 -24.92 11.63 17.82
CA LEU A 15 -26.26 12.22 17.65
C LEU A 15 -27.40 11.19 17.55
N VAL A 16 -27.15 9.90 17.78
CA VAL A 16 -28.15 8.82 17.74
C VAL A 16 -28.34 8.17 19.12
N ASP A 17 -27.49 8.47 20.10
CA ASP A 17 -27.50 7.87 21.43
C ASP A 17 -27.85 8.89 22.54
N ALA A 18 -28.45 10.03 22.20
CA ALA A 18 -28.92 11.00 23.17
C ALA A 18 -30.10 10.40 23.95
N LYS A 19 -29.79 9.90 25.15
CA LYS A 19 -30.73 9.23 26.07
C LYS A 19 -31.81 10.17 26.64
N ASP A 20 -31.69 11.48 26.41
CA ASP A 20 -32.62 12.51 26.87
C ASP A 20 -33.14 13.35 25.68
N PRO A 21 -34.43 13.23 25.32
CA PRO A 21 -35.02 13.92 24.17
C PRO A 21 -35.28 15.42 24.36
N GLU A 22 -35.03 15.99 25.54
CA GLU A 22 -35.24 17.43 25.81
C GLU A 22 -34.01 18.31 25.53
N LYS A 23 -32.88 17.71 25.14
CA LYS A 23 -31.60 18.42 24.98
C LYS A 23 -31.14 18.53 23.52
N TRP A 24 -32.08 18.56 22.57
CA TRP A 24 -31.79 18.98 21.21
C TRP A 24 -31.86 20.50 21.17
N THR A 25 -30.78 21.16 21.54
CA THR A 25 -30.63 22.60 21.27
C THR A 25 -30.68 22.79 19.76
N ASP A 26 -31.51 23.72 19.28
CA ASP A 26 -31.62 24.06 17.87
C ASP A 26 -30.27 24.62 17.36
N TYR A 27 -29.42 23.75 16.83
CA TYR A 27 -28.17 24.19 16.20
C TYR A 27 -28.47 24.81 14.85
N THR A 28 -27.92 26.01 14.62
CA THR A 28 -27.94 26.62 13.28
C THR A 28 -26.97 25.90 12.35
N TYR A 29 -27.24 25.94 11.04
CA TYR A 29 -26.42 25.29 10.01
C TYR A 29 -24.93 25.69 10.11
N ASP A 30 -24.65 26.97 10.37
CA ASP A 30 -23.30 27.50 10.48
C ASP A 30 -22.54 26.93 11.69
N GLN A 31 -23.21 26.76 12.82
CA GLN A 31 -22.62 26.15 14.02
C GLN A 31 -22.29 24.67 13.81
N LEU A 32 -23.13 23.94 13.06
CA LEU A 32 -22.86 22.55 12.70
C LEU A 32 -21.65 22.44 11.77
N ILE A 33 -21.52 23.35 10.81
CA ILE A 33 -20.37 23.40 9.91
C ILE A 33 -19.07 23.65 10.69
N ASP A 34 -19.06 24.65 11.58
CA ASP A 34 -17.88 24.97 12.38
C ASP A 34 -17.46 23.79 13.27
N MET A 35 -18.44 23.09 13.84
CA MET A 35 -18.19 21.88 14.62
C MET A 35 -17.57 20.76 13.75
N VAL A 36 -18.11 20.53 12.55
CA VAL A 36 -17.58 19.53 11.61
C VAL A 36 -16.15 19.88 11.18
N PHE A 37 -15.85 21.15 10.89
CA PHE A 37 -14.50 21.57 10.53
C PHE A 37 -13.51 21.45 11.70
N ASN A 38 -13.95 21.70 12.92
CA ASN A 38 -13.13 21.47 14.11
C ASN A 38 -12.81 19.98 14.31
N ILE A 39 -13.81 19.10 14.18
CA ILE A 39 -13.61 17.65 14.22
C ILE A 39 -12.69 17.19 13.08
N MET A 40 -12.84 17.74 11.88
CA MET A 40 -11.99 17.42 10.73
C MET A 40 -10.54 17.84 10.98
N ARG A 41 -10.32 18.97 11.66
CA ARG A 41 -8.99 19.48 12.05
C ARG A 41 -8.33 18.61 13.11
N GLU A 42 -9.09 18.16 14.10
CA GLU A 42 -8.58 17.28 15.16
C GLU A 42 -8.25 15.88 14.63
N LYS A 43 -9.15 15.27 13.85
CA LYS A 43 -8.99 13.88 13.39
C LYS A 43 -8.10 13.76 12.16
N ASN A 44 -7.99 14.81 11.35
CA ASN A 44 -7.25 14.75 10.10
C ASN A 44 -6.53 16.06 9.78
N PRO A 45 -5.56 16.47 10.62
CA PRO A 45 -4.83 17.73 10.45
C PRO A 45 -4.06 17.79 9.12
N GLU A 46 -3.72 16.64 8.53
CA GLU A 46 -2.95 16.55 7.29
C GLU A 46 -3.75 16.92 6.05
N VAL A 47 -5.07 16.66 6.04
CA VAL A 47 -5.92 16.98 4.88
C VAL A 47 -6.18 18.49 4.77
N ILE A 48 -6.27 19.19 5.90
CA ILE A 48 -6.54 20.63 5.93
C ILE A 48 -5.29 21.46 5.62
N SER A 49 -4.09 20.95 5.93
CA SER A 49 -2.84 21.68 5.66
C SER A 49 -2.50 21.78 4.17
N GLY A 50 -3.24 21.11 3.27
CA GLY A 50 -3.04 21.17 1.80
C GLY A 50 -1.71 20.58 1.30
N LYS A 51 -0.81 20.21 2.22
CA LYS A 51 0.46 19.57 1.94
C LYS A 51 0.20 18.13 1.54
N LYS A 52 0.10 17.89 0.23
CA LYS A 52 0.21 16.55 -0.35
C LYS A 52 1.57 15.99 0.10
N LYS A 53 1.60 15.18 1.16
CA LYS A 53 2.82 14.47 1.55
C LYS A 53 3.13 13.50 0.42
N THR A 54 4.03 13.90 -0.47
CA THR A 54 4.68 12.97 -1.38
C THR A 54 5.45 12.01 -0.47
N PHE A 55 5.02 10.76 -0.43
CA PHE A 55 5.72 9.72 0.28
C PHE A 55 7.16 9.67 -0.23
N VAL A 56 8.12 10.14 0.58
CA VAL A 56 9.54 10.15 0.22
C VAL A 56 10.10 8.76 0.49
N MET A 57 10.05 7.93 -0.55
CA MET A 57 10.64 6.58 -0.49
C MET A 57 12.17 6.69 -0.52
N LYS A 58 12.86 5.90 0.31
CA LYS A 58 14.31 5.71 0.19
C LYS A 58 14.62 5.12 -1.21
N PRO A 59 15.59 5.68 -1.96
CA PRO A 59 15.88 5.21 -3.31
C PRO A 59 16.29 3.73 -3.28
N PRO A 60 15.77 2.91 -4.20
CA PRO A 60 16.02 1.48 -4.21
C PRO A 60 17.50 1.21 -4.55
N GLN A 61 18.22 0.51 -3.69
CA GLN A 61 19.63 0.19 -3.90
C GLN A 61 19.74 -1.11 -4.71
N VAL A 62 20.20 -0.99 -5.96
CA VAL A 62 20.25 -2.10 -6.91
C VAL A 62 21.70 -2.39 -7.28
N GLN A 63 22.14 -3.60 -7.01
CA GLN A 63 23.47 -4.11 -7.32
C GLN A 63 23.39 -5.24 -8.35
N ARG A 64 24.47 -5.45 -9.09
CA ARG A 64 24.54 -6.55 -10.07
C ARG A 64 25.07 -7.80 -9.38
N ALA A 65 24.28 -8.87 -9.33
CA ALA A 65 24.69 -10.18 -8.81
C ALA A 65 25.16 -11.08 -9.97
N GLY A 66 26.15 -10.61 -10.74
CA GLY A 66 26.67 -11.28 -11.94
C GLY A 66 25.99 -10.87 -13.25
N THR A 67 26.14 -11.69 -14.30
CA THR A 67 25.83 -11.29 -15.69
C THR A 67 24.35 -11.23 -16.04
N LYS A 68 23.52 -12.07 -15.39
CA LYS A 68 22.08 -12.23 -15.68
C LYS A 68 21.20 -12.16 -14.43
N LYS A 69 21.74 -11.69 -13.30
CA LYS A 69 20.98 -11.53 -12.05
C LYS A 69 21.21 -10.13 -11.49
N THR A 70 20.14 -9.54 -10.97
CA THR A 70 20.16 -8.24 -10.32
C THR A 70 19.73 -8.42 -8.88
N ALA A 71 20.51 -7.89 -7.94
CA ALA A 71 20.22 -7.91 -6.51
C ALA A 71 19.65 -6.56 -6.07
N PHE A 72 18.53 -6.60 -5.38
CA PHE A 72 17.93 -5.45 -4.73
C PHE A 72 18.15 -5.60 -3.22
N THR A 73 19.13 -4.87 -2.70
CA THR A 73 19.59 -5.01 -1.30
C THR A 73 18.59 -4.42 -0.32
N ASN A 74 18.01 -3.25 -0.64
CA ASN A 74 17.13 -2.51 0.27
C ASN A 74 15.66 -2.95 0.27
N PHE A 75 15.36 -4.18 -0.14
CA PHE A 75 13.98 -4.62 -0.37
C PHE A 75 13.17 -4.70 0.94
N SER A 76 13.73 -5.33 1.98
CA SER A 76 13.04 -5.51 3.25
C SER A 76 12.78 -4.19 3.99
N GLU A 77 13.73 -3.26 4.00
CA GLU A 77 13.51 -1.93 4.60
C GLU A 77 12.36 -1.20 3.91
N ILE A 78 12.29 -1.27 2.58
CA ILE A 78 11.19 -0.66 1.80
C ILE A 78 9.86 -1.33 2.14
N CYS A 79 9.79 -2.65 2.23
CA CYS A 79 8.57 -3.35 2.63
C CYS A 79 8.10 -2.95 4.04
N ARG A 80 9.04 -2.81 4.99
CA ARG A 80 8.75 -2.36 6.36
C ARG A 80 8.26 -0.92 6.40
N LEU A 81 8.90 -0.03 5.65
CA LEU A 81 8.52 1.38 5.53
C LEU A 81 7.12 1.53 4.93
N LEU A 82 6.77 0.69 3.94
CA LEU A 82 5.44 0.63 3.33
C LEU A 82 4.40 -0.10 4.20
N LYS A 83 4.81 -0.74 5.31
CA LYS A 83 3.93 -1.57 6.17
C LYS A 83 3.21 -2.64 5.34
N ARG A 84 3.94 -3.36 4.48
CA ARG A 84 3.41 -4.41 3.60
C ARG A 84 4.19 -5.71 3.73
N GLU A 85 3.51 -6.83 3.50
CA GLU A 85 4.15 -8.14 3.49
C GLU A 85 5.11 -8.25 2.29
N PRO A 86 6.38 -8.67 2.49
CA PRO A 86 7.36 -8.81 1.41
C PRO A 86 6.89 -9.73 0.28
N LYS A 87 6.10 -10.77 0.60
CA LYS A 87 5.56 -11.70 -0.40
C LYS A 87 4.63 -11.02 -1.40
N HIS A 88 3.77 -10.10 -0.92
CA HIS A 88 2.83 -9.38 -1.78
C HIS A 88 3.57 -8.42 -2.72
N VAL A 89 4.54 -7.66 -2.18
CA VAL A 89 5.37 -6.74 -2.97
C VAL A 89 6.19 -7.51 -4.01
N LEU A 90 6.76 -8.66 -3.63
CA LEU A 90 7.49 -9.55 -4.53
C LEU A 90 6.60 -10.00 -5.69
N GLN A 91 5.40 -10.50 -5.40
CA GLN A 91 4.47 -10.99 -6.42
C GLN A 91 4.11 -9.88 -7.42
N PHE A 92 3.89 -8.65 -6.94
CA PHE A 92 3.63 -7.50 -7.80
C PHE A 92 4.83 -7.16 -8.69
N LEU A 93 6.03 -7.06 -8.11
CA LEU A 93 7.25 -6.77 -8.87
C LEU A 93 7.50 -7.81 -9.97
N MET A 94 7.26 -9.10 -9.67
CA MET A 94 7.46 -10.17 -10.65
C MET A 94 6.42 -10.12 -11.77
N ALA A 95 5.17 -9.78 -11.46
CA ALA A 95 4.13 -9.60 -12.46
C ALA A 95 4.42 -8.43 -13.41
N GLU A 96 4.83 -7.27 -12.87
CA GLU A 96 5.11 -6.06 -13.67
C GLU A 96 6.41 -6.17 -14.48
N LEU A 97 7.47 -6.74 -13.89
CA LEU A 97 8.73 -6.92 -14.59
C LEU A 97 8.73 -8.12 -15.56
N GLY A 98 7.70 -8.98 -15.49
CA GLY A 98 7.62 -10.21 -16.29
C GLY A 98 8.76 -11.19 -16.00
N THR A 99 9.25 -11.23 -14.76
CA THR A 99 10.41 -12.05 -14.38
C THR A 99 10.13 -12.94 -13.18
N THR A 100 11.12 -13.77 -12.84
CA THR A 100 11.08 -14.60 -11.63
C THR A 100 12.24 -14.20 -10.73
N GLY A 101 11.97 -14.20 -9.44
CA GLY A 101 12.92 -13.78 -8.43
C GLY A 101 12.61 -14.45 -7.10
N SER A 102 13.59 -14.44 -6.22
CA SER A 102 13.52 -15.03 -4.89
C SER A 102 14.14 -14.09 -3.87
N ILE A 103 13.60 -14.12 -2.66
CA ILE A 103 14.22 -13.43 -1.52
C ILE A 103 15.30 -14.36 -0.97
N ASP A 104 16.49 -13.81 -0.77
CA ASP A 104 17.63 -14.49 -0.17
C ASP A 104 17.59 -14.42 1.38
N GLY A 105 18.43 -15.20 2.06
CA GLY A 105 18.54 -15.20 3.53
C GLY A 105 18.90 -13.83 4.12
N ASN A 106 19.64 -13.03 3.36
CA ASN A 106 20.00 -11.65 3.74
C ASN A 106 18.87 -10.63 3.50
N GLN A 107 17.65 -11.09 3.22
CA GLN A 107 16.47 -10.27 2.89
C GLN A 107 16.64 -9.37 1.64
N CYS A 108 17.65 -9.70 0.82
CA CYS A 108 17.88 -9.13 -0.50
C CYS A 108 17.00 -9.85 -1.52
N LEU A 109 16.39 -9.11 -2.45
CA LEU A 109 15.63 -9.68 -3.56
C LEU A 109 16.55 -9.93 -4.76
N ILE A 110 16.68 -11.19 -5.18
CA ILE A 110 17.42 -11.58 -6.38
C ILE A 110 16.44 -11.79 -7.54
N VAL A 111 16.59 -10.99 -8.59
CA VAL A 111 15.77 -11.05 -9.80
C VAL A 111 16.59 -11.58 -10.98
N LYS A 112 16.01 -12.48 -11.77
CA LYS A 112 16.63 -12.94 -13.02
C LYS A 112 16.45 -11.87 -14.10
N GLY A 113 17.55 -11.35 -14.61
CA GLY A 113 17.57 -10.32 -15.63
C GLY A 113 18.57 -9.20 -15.32
N ARG A 114 18.70 -8.28 -16.27
CA ARG A 114 19.49 -7.05 -16.14
C ARG A 114 18.53 -5.89 -15.97
N PHE A 115 18.41 -5.39 -14.74
CA PHE A 115 17.52 -4.28 -14.42
C PHE A 115 18.31 -3.09 -13.89
N GLN A 116 17.97 -1.91 -14.39
CA GLN A 116 18.46 -0.64 -13.83
C GLN A 116 17.54 -0.18 -12.70
N GLN A 117 18.07 0.64 -11.80
CA GLN A 117 17.35 1.23 -10.67
C GLN A 117 16.03 1.92 -11.09
N LYS A 118 16.04 2.65 -12.22
CA LYS A 118 14.86 3.35 -12.76
C LYS A 118 13.65 2.44 -12.99
N HIS A 119 13.88 1.18 -13.40
CA HIS A 119 12.78 0.23 -13.64
C HIS A 119 12.07 -0.13 -12.32
N PHE A 120 12.85 -0.43 -11.27
CA PHE A 120 12.28 -0.72 -9.95
C PHE A 120 11.56 0.49 -9.37
N GLU A 121 12.10 1.69 -9.54
CA GLU A 121 11.46 2.91 -9.08
C GLU A 121 10.10 3.14 -9.74
N ASN A 122 10.01 2.97 -11.06
CA ASN A 122 8.74 3.13 -11.78
C ASN A 122 7.69 2.12 -11.29
N VAL A 123 8.06 0.84 -11.15
CA VAL A 123 7.15 -0.21 -10.67
C VAL A 123 6.71 0.06 -9.22
N LEU A 124 7.63 0.48 -8.35
CA LEU A 124 7.31 0.82 -6.96
C LEU A 124 6.38 2.04 -6.86
N ARG A 125 6.53 3.05 -7.73
CA ARG A 125 5.60 4.20 -7.76
C ARG A 125 4.17 3.78 -8.12
N VAL A 126 4.01 2.85 -9.06
CA VAL A 126 2.70 2.28 -9.40
C VAL A 126 2.15 1.49 -8.21
N TYR A 127 2.98 0.65 -7.59
CA TYR A 127 2.59 -0.11 -6.39
C TYR A 127 2.12 0.78 -5.24
N ILE A 128 2.82 1.89 -4.97
CA ILE A 128 2.45 2.83 -3.91
C ILE A 128 1.09 3.47 -4.19
N ARG A 129 0.83 3.82 -5.45
CA ARG A 129 -0.43 4.43 -5.86
C ARG A 129 -1.62 3.49 -5.67
N ASP A 130 -1.44 2.22 -6.04
CA ASP A 130 -2.56 1.28 -6.12
C ASP A 130 -2.75 0.48 -4.81
N TYR A 131 -1.66 0.18 -4.09
CA TYR A 131 -1.68 -0.75 -2.94
C TYR A 131 -1.34 -0.13 -1.57
N VAL A 132 -0.88 1.13 -1.55
CA VAL A 132 -0.42 1.80 -0.32
C VAL A 132 -1.20 3.08 -0.03
N THR A 133 -1.45 3.88 -1.07
CA THR A 133 -2.14 5.15 -0.94
C THR A 133 -3.65 4.92 -0.89
N CYS A 134 -4.34 5.54 0.07
CA CYS A 134 -5.80 5.52 0.11
C CYS A 134 -6.39 6.32 -1.09
N HIS A 135 -7.39 5.76 -1.77
CA HIS A 135 -8.05 6.43 -2.89
C HIS A 135 -8.85 7.68 -2.48
N THR A 136 -9.34 7.75 -1.24
CA THR A 136 -10.16 8.88 -0.76
C THR A 136 -9.29 10.02 -0.21
N CYS A 137 -8.43 9.73 0.77
CA CYS A 137 -7.68 10.76 1.50
C CYS A 137 -6.21 10.90 1.08
N ARG A 138 -5.72 10.01 0.19
CA ARG A 138 -4.31 9.94 -0.25
C ARG A 138 -3.27 9.77 0.87
N SER A 139 -3.70 9.36 2.06
CA SER A 139 -2.80 8.97 3.14
C SER A 139 -2.08 7.65 2.82
N SER A 140 -0.82 7.54 3.24
CA SER A 140 -0.02 6.30 3.19
C SER A 140 -0.26 5.37 4.39
N ASP A 141 -1.00 5.83 5.41
CA ASP A 141 -1.31 5.03 6.59
C ASP A 141 -2.52 4.12 6.35
N THR A 142 -2.24 3.03 5.64
CA THR A 142 -3.22 2.02 5.30
C THR A 142 -2.71 0.61 5.63
N LEU A 143 -3.62 -0.32 5.85
CA LEU A 143 -3.36 -1.75 6.04
C LEU A 143 -3.93 -2.54 4.88
N LEU A 144 -3.21 -3.58 4.46
CA LEU A 144 -3.68 -4.51 3.43
C LEU A 144 -4.10 -5.81 4.10
N THR A 145 -5.38 -6.16 3.97
CA THR A 145 -5.96 -7.38 4.55
C THR A 145 -6.45 -8.28 3.43
N LYS A 146 -6.18 -9.58 3.54
CA LYS A 146 -6.72 -10.59 2.63
C LYS A 146 -8.00 -11.15 3.24
N ASP A 147 -9.11 -11.06 2.50
CA ASP A 147 -10.40 -11.58 2.94
C ASP A 147 -10.59 -13.05 2.54
N ILE A 148 -11.60 -13.70 3.13
CA ILE A 148 -11.98 -15.10 2.85
C ILE A 148 -12.35 -15.28 1.38
N SER A 149 -12.91 -14.25 0.76
CA SER A 149 -13.28 -14.19 -0.67
C SER A 149 -12.09 -14.13 -1.64
N ARG A 150 -10.85 -14.29 -1.16
CA ARG A 150 -9.57 -14.21 -1.91
C ARG A 150 -9.25 -12.83 -2.49
N LEU A 151 -10.08 -11.82 -2.22
CA LEU A 151 -9.83 -10.44 -2.58
C LEU A 151 -8.95 -9.75 -1.53
N PHE A 152 -8.18 -8.76 -1.99
CA PHE A 152 -7.41 -7.90 -1.12
C PHE A 152 -8.19 -6.61 -0.84
N PHE A 153 -8.17 -6.17 0.41
CA PHE A 153 -8.80 -4.94 0.85
C PHE A 153 -7.77 -4.02 1.49
N ILE A 154 -7.81 -2.75 1.11
CA ILE A 154 -7.09 -1.68 1.78
C ILE A 154 -8.01 -1.04 2.79
N GLN A 155 -7.56 -0.99 4.05
CA GLN A 155 -8.21 -0.27 5.13
C GLN A 155 -7.36 0.92 5.53
N CYS A 156 -7.90 2.13 5.41
CA CYS A 156 -7.20 3.34 5.82
C CYS A 156 -7.38 3.58 7.33
N LYS A 157 -6.28 3.88 8.03
CA LYS A 157 -6.33 4.23 9.46
C LYS A 157 -6.78 5.68 9.71
N THR A 158 -6.55 6.56 8.73
CA THR A 158 -6.88 7.99 8.85
C THR A 158 -8.36 8.27 8.62
N CYS A 159 -8.94 7.76 7.52
CA CYS A 159 -10.35 7.99 7.18
C CYS A 159 -11.27 6.80 7.45
N GLY A 160 -10.73 5.63 7.86
CA GLY A 160 -11.52 4.42 8.10
C GLY A 160 -12.07 3.75 6.84
N SER A 161 -11.79 4.28 5.64
CA SER A 161 -12.32 3.72 4.39
C SER A 161 -11.81 2.30 4.16
N ARG A 162 -12.70 1.41 3.73
CA ARG A 162 -12.37 0.07 3.24
C ARG A 162 -12.62 0.02 1.74
N CYS A 163 -11.56 -0.19 0.96
CA CYS A 163 -11.64 -0.29 -0.50
C CYS A 163 -11.13 -1.68 -0.94
N SER A 164 -11.82 -2.30 -1.89
CA SER A 164 -11.28 -3.48 -2.58
C SER A 164 -10.23 -3.06 -3.59
N VAL A 165 -9.15 -3.84 -3.69
CA VAL A 165 -8.12 -3.64 -4.72
C VAL A 165 -8.05 -4.81 -5.66
N SER A 166 -7.61 -4.54 -6.89
CA SER A 166 -7.41 -5.58 -7.90
C SER A 166 -6.41 -6.61 -7.40
N SER A 167 -6.75 -7.88 -7.59
CA SER A 167 -5.78 -8.96 -7.40
C SER A 167 -4.63 -8.82 -8.40
N ILE A 168 -3.42 -9.17 -7.95
CA ILE A 168 -2.24 -9.16 -8.81
C ILE A 168 -2.42 -10.24 -9.87
N LYS A 169 -2.69 -9.84 -11.11
CA LYS A 169 -2.78 -10.73 -12.25
C LYS A 169 -1.39 -10.86 -12.86
N SER A 170 -0.72 -11.99 -12.67
CA SER A 170 0.48 -12.28 -13.46
C SER A 170 0.07 -12.49 -14.91
N GLY A 171 0.51 -11.61 -15.81
CA GLY A 171 0.28 -11.76 -17.24
C GLY A 171 0.81 -13.10 -17.79
N PHE A 172 0.27 -13.54 -18.92
CA PHE A 172 0.76 -14.74 -19.59
C PHE A 172 2.23 -14.55 -19.99
N THR A 173 3.14 -15.31 -19.37
CA THR A 173 4.56 -15.25 -19.71
C THR A 173 4.86 -16.30 -20.76
N ALA A 174 5.08 -15.87 -22.01
CA ALA A 174 5.42 -16.78 -23.09
C ALA A 174 6.72 -17.53 -22.76
N MET A 175 6.66 -18.87 -22.74
CA MET A 175 7.80 -19.74 -22.46
C MET A 175 8.72 -19.87 -23.68
N VAL A 176 9.22 -18.75 -24.21
CA VAL A 176 10.15 -18.77 -25.34
C VAL A 176 11.50 -19.28 -24.83
N GLY A 177 11.98 -20.40 -25.39
CA GLY A 177 13.27 -21.02 -25.04
C GLY A 177 13.25 -22.10 -23.93
N LYS A 178 12.35 -22.02 -22.94
CA LYS A 178 12.23 -23.08 -21.89
C LYS A 178 11.76 -24.42 -22.45
N ARG A 179 10.94 -24.42 -23.51
CA ARG A 179 10.51 -25.65 -24.22
C ARG A 179 11.64 -26.34 -24.97
N ALA A 180 12.57 -25.57 -25.54
CA ALA A 180 13.73 -26.14 -26.23
C ALA A 180 14.72 -26.77 -25.23
N ALA A 181 14.96 -26.11 -24.09
CA ALA A 181 15.77 -26.67 -23.01
C ALA A 181 15.11 -27.90 -22.35
N ALA A 182 13.78 -27.86 -22.14
CA ALA A 182 13.03 -29.00 -21.60
C ALA A 182 13.01 -30.20 -22.56
N ARG A 183 12.87 -29.98 -23.88
CA ARG A 183 13.02 -31.05 -24.87
C ARG A 183 14.40 -31.66 -24.84
N ARG A 184 15.47 -30.84 -24.88
CA ARG A 184 16.85 -31.35 -24.79
C ARG A 184 17.11 -32.12 -23.49
N ALA A 185 16.54 -31.68 -22.37
CA ALA A 185 16.66 -32.37 -21.10
C ALA A 185 15.87 -33.70 -21.10
N ALA A 186 14.68 -33.73 -21.68
CA ALA A 186 13.89 -34.95 -21.81
C ALA A 186 14.55 -35.97 -22.78
N GLU A 187 15.10 -35.49 -23.90
CA GLU A 187 15.88 -36.30 -24.85
C GLU A 187 17.13 -36.90 -24.19
N ALA A 188 17.81 -36.16 -23.32
CA ALA A 188 18.97 -36.65 -22.57
C ALA A 188 18.63 -37.70 -21.49
N ILE A 189 17.38 -37.71 -20.98
CA ILE A 189 16.91 -38.69 -20.00
C ILE A 189 16.40 -39.96 -20.71
N ALA A 190 15.77 -39.81 -21.88
CA ALA A 190 15.26 -40.92 -22.68
C ALA A 190 16.35 -41.69 -23.45
N GLY A 191 17.55 -41.11 -23.60
CA GLY A 191 18.70 -41.71 -24.29
C GLY A 191 19.65 -42.52 -23.38
N LYS A 192 19.20 -42.95 -22.19
CA LYS A 192 19.93 -43.86 -21.29
C LYS A 192 19.16 -45.15 -21.09
#